data_AF-A0A6N6VDN9-F1
#
_entry.id   AF-A0A6N6VDN9-F1
#
_cell.length_a   1.000
_cell.length_b   1.000
_cell.length_c   1.000
_cell.angle_alpha   90.00
_cell.angle_beta   90.00
_cell.angle_gamma   90.00
#
_symmetry.space_group_name_H-M   'P 1'
#
loop_
_entity.id
_entity.type
_entity.pdbx_description
1 polymer ?
#
loop_
_entity_poly.entity_id
_entity_poly.type
_entity_poly.pdbx_seq_one_letter_code
_entity_poly.pdbx_strand_id
1 'polypeptide(L)' 'MMTDHELSLLAAYMFDTHGMKALEYADTAVEELEQIGELLRADAWRALKGFVIDMAEGRRSREGNILH' A
#
# COMPACT_ATOMS: atom_id res chain seq x y z
N MET A 1 -9.10 -12.93 -2.74
CA MET A 1 -8.79 -11.76 -1.90
C MET A 1 -7.31 -11.86 -1.58
N MET A 2 -6.51 -10.82 -1.79
CA MET A 2 -5.09 -10.86 -1.45
C MET A 2 -4.93 -11.05 0.07
N THR A 3 -3.94 -11.85 0.45
CA THR A 3 -3.52 -12.03 1.83
C THR A 3 -2.69 -10.85 2.32
N ASP A 4 -2.62 -10.65 3.64
CA ASP A 4 -1.75 -9.65 4.27
C ASP A 4 -0.28 -9.81 3.87
N HIS A 5 0.17 -11.04 3.65
CA HIS A 5 1.53 -11.32 3.18
C HIS A 5 1.74 -10.80 1.75
N GLU A 6 0.80 -11.09 0.84
CA GLU A 6 0.86 -10.57 -0.55
C GLU A 6 0.77 -9.04 -0.60
N LEU A 7 -0.06 -8.43 0.24
CA LEU A 7 -0.12 -6.97 0.41
C LEU A 7 1.21 -6.40 0.91
N SER A 8 1.84 -7.06 1.88
CA SER A 8 3.15 -6.64 2.40
C SER A 8 4.23 -6.71 1.33
N LEU A 9 4.29 -7.79 0.55
CA LEU A 9 5.25 -7.91 -0.55
C LEU A 9 5.04 -6.84 -1.62
N LEU A 10 3.78 -6.54 -1.97
CA LEU A 10 3.47 -5.49 -2.93
C LEU A 10 3.84 -4.10 -2.40
N ALA A 11 3.54 -3.81 -1.13
CA ALA A 11 3.90 -2.56 -0.47
C ALA A 11 5.42 -2.40 -0.40
N ALA A 12 6.16 -3.46 -0.04
CA ALA A 12 7.61 -3.49 -0.02
C ALA A 12 8.19 -3.21 -1.41
N TYR A 13 7.65 -3.86 -2.45
CA TYR A 13 8.07 -3.63 -3.83
C TYR A 13 7.84 -2.17 -4.27
N MET A 14 6.68 -1.60 -3.96
CA MET A 14 6.37 -0.21 -4.29
C MET A 14 7.30 0.76 -3.55
N PHE A 15 7.51 0.54 -2.25
CA PHE A 15 8.39 1.37 -1.43
C PHE A 15 9.85 1.25 -1.85
N ASP A 16 10.33 0.05 -2.17
CA ASP A 16 11.70 -0.16 -2.67
C ASP A 16 11.93 0.52 -4.02
N THR A 17 10.91 0.53 -4.89
CA THR A 17 11.00 1.08 -6.26
C THR A 17 10.86 2.60 -6.29
N HIS A 18 9.95 3.15 -5.49
CA HIS A 18 9.55 4.56 -5.57
C HIS A 18 9.84 5.36 -4.29
N GLY A 19 10.28 4.72 -3.21
CA GLY A 19 10.45 5.33 -1.91
C GLY A 19 9.13 5.94 -1.40
N MET A 20 9.23 7.11 -0.79
CA MET A 20 8.05 7.84 -0.30
C MET A 20 7.06 8.25 -1.40
N LYS A 21 7.50 8.34 -2.68
CA LYS A 21 6.58 8.63 -3.80
C LYS A 21 5.54 7.52 -4.02
N ALA A 22 5.77 6.33 -3.49
CA ALA A 22 4.77 5.27 -3.48
C ALA A 22 3.45 5.71 -2.82
N LEU A 23 3.51 6.60 -1.83
CA LEU A 23 2.32 7.15 -1.17
C LEU A 23 1.53 8.08 -2.09
N GLU A 24 2.22 8.95 -2.82
CA GLU A 24 1.59 9.85 -3.80
C GLU A 24 0.92 9.04 -4.93
N TYR A 25 1.58 7.99 -5.43
CA TYR A 25 0.99 7.10 -6.42
C TYR A 25 -0.24 6.35 -5.91
N ALA A 26 -0.21 5.89 -4.66
CA ALA A 26 -1.36 5.26 -4.04
C ALA A 26 -2.53 6.26 -3.90
N ASP A 27 -2.26 7.51 -3.52
CA ASP A 27 -3.27 8.56 -3.43
C ASP A 27 -3.89 8.88 -4.79
N THR A 28 -3.07 9.07 -5.83
CA THR A 28 -3.57 9.28 -7.20
C THR A 28 -4.43 8.10 -7.67
N ALA A 29 -3.99 6.86 -7.42
CA ALA A 29 -4.76 5.68 -7.81
C ALA A 29 -6.11 5.60 -7.09
N VAL A 30 -6.17 5.95 -5.80
CA VAL A 30 -7.43 6.02 -5.05
C VAL A 30 -8.35 7.06 -5.68
N GLU A 31 -7.87 8.28 -5.91
CA GLU A 31 -8.67 9.36 -6.49
C GLU A 31 -9.24 8.99 -7.87
N GLU A 32 -8.40 8.44 -8.76
CA GLU A 32 -8.81 8.02 -10.09
C GLU A 32 -9.88 6.92 -10.05
N LEU A 33 -9.71 5.93 -9.15
CA LEU A 33 -10.66 4.83 -9.01
C LEU A 33 -12.00 5.29 -8.44
N GLU A 34 -11.99 6.21 -7.47
CA GLU A 34 -13.21 6.79 -6.94
C GLU A 34 -13.97 7.61 -7.97
N GLN A 35 -13.26 8.36 -8.81
CA GLN A 35 -13.88 9.14 -9.90
C GLN A 35 -14.62 8.26 -10.90
N ILE A 36 -14.14 7.04 -11.15
CA ILE A 36 -14.79 6.09 -12.06
C ILE A 36 -15.75 5.12 -11.34
N GLY A 37 -15.96 5.26 -10.03
CA GLY A 37 -16.87 4.43 -9.23
C GLY A 37 -16.32 3.06 -8.82
N GLU A 38 -15.02 2.80 -9.00
CA GLU A 38 -14.34 1.55 -8.67
C GLU A 38 -13.93 1.48 -7.19
N LEU A 39 -14.91 1.62 -6.29
CA LEU A 39 -14.69 1.77 -4.84
C LEU A 39 -13.94 0.58 -4.21
N LEU A 40 -14.24 -0.65 -4.65
CA LEU A 40 -13.58 -1.86 -4.16
C LEU A 40 -12.07 -1.86 -4.45
N ARG A 41 -11.68 -1.31 -5.60
CA ARG A 41 -10.27 -1.17 -5.97
C ARG A 41 -9.62 0.00 -5.24
N ALA A 42 -10.34 1.11 -5.08
CA ALA A 42 -9.86 2.23 -4.27
C ALA A 42 -9.56 1.79 -2.82
N ASP A 43 -10.42 0.97 -2.22
CA ASP A 43 -10.20 0.44 -0.88
C ASP A 43 -8.98 -0.50 -0.79
N ALA A 44 -8.72 -1.29 -1.83
CA ALA A 44 -7.50 -2.10 -1.91
C ALA A 44 -6.23 -1.22 -1.95
N TRP A 45 -6.27 -0.09 -2.67
CA TRP A 45 -5.16 0.86 -2.70
C TRP A 45 -4.98 1.59 -1.36
N ARG A 46 -6.06 1.91 -0.64
CA ARG A 46 -5.98 2.45 0.72
C ARG A 46 -5.33 1.49 1.69
N ALA A 47 -5.70 0.20 1.63
CA ALA A 47 -5.07 -0.83 2.44
C ALA A 47 -3.57 -0.91 2.12
N LEU A 48 -3.21 -0.94 0.83
CA LEU A 48 -1.82 -0.97 0.39
C LEU A 48 -1.02 0.26 0.88
N LYS A 49 -1.61 1.46 0.82
CA LYS A 49 -1.01 2.69 1.36
C LYS A 49 -0.68 2.56 2.84
N GLY A 50 -1.59 2.01 3.64
CA GLY A 50 -1.36 1.76 5.06
C GLY A 50 -0.13 0.88 5.32
N PHE A 51 0.06 -0.17 4.51
CA PHE A 51 1.21 -1.06 4.63
C PHE A 51 2.52 -0.36 4.25
N VAL A 52 2.50 0.50 3.22
CA VAL A 52 3.68 1.32 2.85
C VAL A 52 4.03 2.29 3.97
N ILE A 53 3.04 2.92 4.60
CA ILE A 53 3.25 3.81 5.76
C ILE A 53 3.86 3.03 6.94
N ASP A 54 3.30 1.86 7.28
CA ASP A 54 3.83 1.02 8.34
C ASP A 54 5.28 0.58 8.10
N MET A 55 5.65 0.30 6.85
CA MET A 55 7.03 -0.02 6.48
C MET A 55 7.96 1.20 6.57
N ALA A 56 7.51 2.35 6.07
CA ALA A 56 8.28 3.59 6.12
C ALA A 56 8.57 4.03 7.56
N GLU A 57 7.64 3.79 8.48
CA GLU A 57 7.76 4.10 9.90
C GLU A 57 8.42 2.97 10.72
N GLY A 58 8.85 1.89 10.06
CA GLY A 58 9.54 0.77 10.70
C GLY A 58 8.64 -0.09 11.60
N ARG A 59 7.31 0.04 11.51
CA ARG A 59 6.33 -0.77 12.25
C ARG A 59 6.09 -2.14 11.63
N ARG A 60 6.40 -2.32 10.35
CA ARG A 60 6.18 -3.58 9.61
C ARG A 60 7.42 -3.96 8.80
N SER A 61 7.78 -5.25 8.80
CA SER A 61 8.85 -5.82 7.96
C SER A 61 8.35 -6.05 6.53
N ARG A 62 9.28 -6.26 5.59
CA ARG A 62 8.95 -6.55 4.18
C ARG A 62 8.06 -7.78 4.03
N GLU A 63 8.27 -8.79 4.85
CA GLU A 63 7.52 -10.05 4.87
C GLU A 63 6.14 -9.91 5.53
N GLY A 64 5.85 -8.74 6.12
CA GLY A 64 4.59 -8.44 6.80
C GLY A 64 4.59 -8.72 8.30
N ASN A 65 5.76 -8.94 8.91
CA ASN A 65 5.84 -9.08 10.37
C ASN A 65 5.65 -7.72 11.03
N ILE A 66 4.81 -7.64 12.07
CA ILE A 66 4.70 -6.44 12.89
C ILE A 66 5.93 -6.36 13.79
N LEU A 67 6.66 -5.25 13.73
CA LEU A 67 7.93 -5.05 14.41
C LEU A 67 7.78 -4.29 15.74
N HIS A 68 6.60 -3.70 16.00
CA HIS A 68 6.36 -2.95 17.23
C HIS A 68 4.91 -2.95 17.73
#